data_AF-A0A933U4H6-F1
#
_entry.id   AF-A0A933U4H6-F1
#
_cell.length_a   1.000
_cell.length_b   1.000
_cell.length_c   1.000
_cell.angle_alpha   90.00
_cell.angle_beta   90.00
_cell.angle_gamma   90.00
#
_symmetry.space_group_name_H-M   'P 1'
#
loop_
_entity.id
_entity.type
_entity.pdbx_description
1 polymer ?
#
loop_
_entity_poly.entity_id
_entity_poly.type
_entity_poly.pdbx_seq_one_letter_code
_entity_poly.pdbx_strand_id
1 'polypeptide(L)'
;MIDVLDAGPKTRGTERKLYSFRDGTRGDVYRCVLKAVAADPPLLSCNYDEMTKRTSQVCAGESPVGSSVVGTCLHMGKLALEKFPNERAIDWDEQKQILDIPDPYLLFFLRWSGRLAESE
;
A
#
# COMPACT_ATOMS: atom_id res chain seq x y z
N MET A 1 2.93 -13.19 -0.74
CA MET A 1 3.27 -11.79 -1.10
C MET A 1 2.64 -10.76 -0.18
N ILE A 2 1.31 -10.69 -0.03
CA ILE A 2 0.64 -9.61 0.72
C ILE A 2 1.15 -9.44 2.14
N ASP A 3 1.34 -10.52 2.90
CA ASP A 3 1.84 -10.42 4.28
C ASP A 3 3.22 -9.75 4.35
N VAL A 4 4.05 -9.94 3.34
CA VAL A 4 5.38 -9.31 3.26
C VAL A 4 5.26 -7.83 2.91
N LEU A 5 4.38 -7.47 1.98
CA LEU A 5 4.14 -6.07 1.61
C LEU A 5 3.52 -5.28 2.77
N ASP A 6 2.52 -5.86 3.43
CA ASP A 6 1.83 -5.26 4.57
C ASP A 6 2.76 -5.10 5.78
N ALA A 7 3.56 -6.15 6.07
CA ALA A 7 4.55 -6.08 7.14
C ALA A 7 5.69 -5.10 6.85
N GLY A 8 6.00 -4.81 5.59
CA GLY A 8 7.09 -3.92 5.20
C GLY A 8 8.48 -4.36 5.71
N PRO A 9 9.52 -3.51 5.56
CA PRO A 9 10.86 -3.79 6.06
C PRO A 9 10.91 -3.69 7.59
N LYS A 10 11.77 -4.53 8.21
CA LYS A 10 11.95 -4.53 9.68
C LYS A 10 12.31 -3.15 10.22
N THR A 11 11.63 -2.73 11.28
CA THR A 11 11.92 -1.47 11.98
C THR A 11 13.24 -1.57 12.75
N ARG A 12 14.04 -0.50 12.73
CA ARG A 12 15.29 -0.40 13.51
C ARG A 12 15.07 0.54 14.69
N GLY A 13 14.42 0.04 15.74
CA GLY A 13 14.31 0.72 17.03
C GLY A 13 13.17 1.75 17.19
N THR A 14 12.47 2.12 16.12
CA THR A 14 11.28 2.98 16.19
C THR A 14 10.06 2.24 15.63
N GLU A 15 8.99 2.16 16.41
CA GLU A 15 7.72 1.62 15.96
C GLU A 15 7.13 2.49 14.85
N ARG A 16 6.53 1.85 13.85
CA ARG A 16 5.85 2.57 12.77
C ARG A 16 4.58 3.20 13.32
N LYS A 17 4.36 4.46 12.96
CA LYS A 17 3.13 5.17 13.32
C LYS A 17 1.91 4.44 12.74
N LEU A 18 0.91 4.23 13.59
CA LEU A 18 -0.37 3.63 13.22
C LEU A 18 -1.41 4.71 12.89
N TYR A 19 -2.22 4.43 11.88
CA TYR A 19 -3.35 5.22 11.42
C TYR A 19 -4.64 4.45 11.65
N SER A 20 -5.73 5.18 11.87
CA SER A 20 -7.08 4.59 11.96
C SER A 20 -7.75 4.67 10.60
N PHE A 21 -8.49 3.63 10.22
CA PHE A 21 -9.18 3.54 8.94
C PHE A 21 -10.69 3.70 9.09
N ARG A 22 -11.36 4.10 8.01
CA ARG A 22 -12.82 4.32 8.01
C ARG A 22 -13.65 3.05 8.20
N ASP A 23 -13.05 1.89 7.96
CA ASP A 23 -13.67 0.58 8.24
C ASP A 23 -13.50 0.14 9.71
N GLY A 24 -12.92 0.99 10.56
CA GLY A 24 -12.70 0.72 11.98
C GLY A 24 -11.38 -0.01 12.28
N THR A 25 -10.66 -0.49 11.26
CA THR A 25 -9.36 -1.13 11.45
C THR A 25 -8.24 -0.12 11.68
N ARG A 26 -7.06 -0.60 12.07
CA ARG A 26 -5.85 0.21 12.25
C ARG A 26 -4.67 -0.45 11.56
N GLY A 27 -3.66 0.33 11.21
CA GLY A 27 -2.43 -0.16 10.61
C GLY A 27 -1.48 0.97 10.24
N ASP A 28 -0.26 0.62 9.85
CA ASP A 28 0.74 1.61 9.50
C ASP A 28 0.62 2.13 8.06
N VAL A 29 1.63 2.87 7.60
CA VAL A 29 1.68 3.42 6.24
C VAL A 29 1.64 2.36 5.13
N TYR A 30 2.14 1.14 5.35
CA TYR A 30 2.07 0.06 4.35
C TYR A 30 0.63 -0.43 4.21
N ARG A 31 -0.06 -0.66 5.34
CA ARG A 31 -1.50 -0.97 5.35
C ARG A 31 -2.32 0.15 4.71
N CYS A 32 -1.96 1.41 4.96
CA CYS A 32 -2.60 2.58 4.34
C CYS A 32 -2.49 2.53 2.81
N VAL A 33 -1.30 2.26 2.27
CA VAL A 33 -1.06 2.16 0.82
C VAL A 33 -1.80 0.97 0.20
N LEU A 34 -1.80 -0.20 0.84
CA LEU A 34 -2.54 -1.36 0.35
C LEU A 34 -4.05 -1.12 0.34
N LYS A 35 -4.60 -0.49 1.38
CA LYS A 35 -6.01 -0.07 1.41
C LYS A 35 -6.31 0.96 0.32
N ALA A 36 -5.41 1.92 0.10
CA ALA A 36 -5.55 2.90 -0.97
C ALA A 36 -5.60 2.23 -2.35
N VAL A 37 -4.72 1.25 -2.61
CA VAL A 37 -4.73 0.45 -3.86
C VAL A 37 -6.06 -0.30 -4.01
N ALA A 38 -6.55 -0.91 -2.93
CA ALA A 38 -7.80 -1.68 -2.92
C ALA A 38 -9.07 -0.82 -3.03
N ALA A 39 -9.02 0.47 -2.75
CA ALA A 39 -10.19 1.35 -2.69
C ALA A 39 -10.97 1.43 -4.02
N ASP A 40 -12.23 1.87 -3.98
CA ASP A 40 -12.99 2.16 -5.20
C ASP A 40 -12.67 3.56 -5.76
N PRO A 41 -12.63 3.74 -7.10
CA PRO A 41 -12.65 2.70 -8.13
C PRO A 41 -11.33 1.91 -8.19
N PRO A 42 -11.33 0.64 -8.64
CA PRO A 42 -10.10 -0.12 -8.83
C PRO A 42 -9.25 0.49 -9.93
N LEU A 43 -7.99 0.77 -9.63
CA LEU A 43 -7.01 1.32 -10.57
C LEU A 43 -5.79 0.42 -10.63
N LEU A 44 -5.35 0.07 -11.84
CA LEU A 44 -4.11 -0.69 -12.08
C LEU A 44 -2.87 0.21 -12.15
N SER A 45 -3.06 1.53 -12.19
CA SER A 45 -1.98 2.51 -12.24
C SER A 45 -2.42 3.75 -11.46
N CYS A 46 -1.61 4.17 -10.49
CA CYS A 46 -1.90 5.32 -9.65
C CYS A 46 -0.68 6.24 -9.61
N ASN A 47 -0.85 7.48 -10.04
CA ASN A 47 0.19 8.50 -9.89
C ASN A 47 0.22 9.05 -8.45
N TYR A 48 1.18 9.94 -8.18
CA TYR A 48 1.36 10.61 -6.89
C TYR A 48 0.07 11.21 -6.32
N ASP A 49 -0.64 12.04 -7.10
CA ASP A 49 -1.83 12.75 -6.63
C ASP A 49 -2.95 11.75 -6.28
N GLU A 50 -3.14 10.72 -7.10
CA GLU A 50 -4.17 9.72 -6.85
C GLU A 50 -3.83 8.83 -5.65
N MET A 51 -2.55 8.44 -5.49
CA MET A 51 -2.11 7.65 -4.34
C MET A 51 -2.27 8.40 -3.01
N THR A 52 -1.87 9.67 -2.96
CA THR A 52 -2.00 10.49 -1.75
C THR A 52 -3.46 10.77 -1.41
N LYS A 53 -4.29 11.08 -2.41
CA LYS A 53 -5.74 11.26 -2.26
C LYS A 53 -6.42 9.99 -1.75
N ARG A 54 -6.20 8.83 -2.38
CA ARG A 54 -6.80 7.54 -1.97
C ARG A 54 -6.35 7.15 -0.56
N THR A 55 -5.09 7.38 -0.22
CA THR A 55 -4.56 7.15 1.13
C THR A 55 -5.26 8.02 2.18
N SER A 56 -5.49 9.30 1.89
CA SER A 56 -6.25 10.18 2.77
C SER A 56 -7.71 9.74 2.92
N GLN A 57 -8.33 9.27 1.84
CA GLN A 57 -9.72 8.83 1.82
C GLN A 57 -9.97 7.55 2.63
N VAL A 58 -9.01 6.62 2.70
CA VAL A 58 -9.17 5.40 3.51
C VAL A 58 -8.93 5.64 5.01
N CYS A 59 -8.19 6.70 5.37
CA CYS A 59 -7.92 7.06 6.75
C CYS A 59 -9.12 7.76 7.41
N ALA A 60 -9.29 7.50 8.70
CA ALA A 60 -10.22 8.19 9.60
C ALA A 60 -9.44 9.22 10.42
N GLY A 61 -9.41 10.46 9.94
CA GLY A 61 -8.69 11.57 10.58
C GLY A 61 -7.28 11.75 9.99
N GLU A 62 -6.26 11.52 10.80
CA GLU A 62 -4.88 11.69 10.36
C GLU A 62 -4.50 10.66 9.28
N SER A 63 -3.80 11.11 8.25
CA SER A 63 -3.26 10.28 7.17
C SER A 63 -1.75 10.46 7.02
N PRO A 64 -1.03 9.48 6.46
CA PRO A 64 0.37 9.64 6.11
C PRO A 64 0.60 10.86 5.22
N VAL A 65 1.72 11.56 5.44
CA VAL A 65 2.14 12.65 4.56
C VAL A 65 2.60 12.11 3.20
N GLY A 66 2.51 12.94 2.15
CA GLY A 66 2.79 12.50 0.77
C GLY A 66 4.16 11.86 0.56
N SER A 67 5.20 12.39 1.21
CA SER A 67 6.56 11.81 1.16
C SER A 67 6.63 10.41 1.78
N SER A 68 5.84 10.14 2.84
CA SER A 68 5.74 8.80 3.42
C SER A 68 4.99 7.85 2.50
N VAL A 69 3.94 8.30 1.81
CA VAL A 69 3.21 7.47 0.83
C VAL A 69 4.13 7.08 -0.31
N VAL A 70 4.84 8.04 -0.90
CA VAL A 70 5.81 7.82 -1.98
C VAL A 70 6.93 6.88 -1.55
N GLY A 71 7.55 7.14 -0.39
CA GLY A 71 8.63 6.31 0.14
C GLY A 71 8.17 4.86 0.36
N THR A 72 6.94 4.67 0.82
CA THR A 72 6.33 3.34 0.99
C THR A 72 6.09 2.65 -0.37
N CYS A 73 5.58 3.36 -1.38
CA CYS A 73 5.39 2.80 -2.72
C CYS A 73 6.72 2.31 -3.32
N LEU A 74 7.76 3.15 -3.20
CA LEU A 74 9.12 2.80 -3.59
C LEU A 74 9.63 1.55 -2.87
N HIS A 75 9.49 1.50 -1.54
CA HIS A 75 9.93 0.36 -0.75
C HIS A 75 9.16 -0.91 -1.10
N MET A 76 7.85 -0.82 -1.33
CA MET A 76 7.01 -1.95 -1.74
C MET A 76 7.45 -2.52 -3.09
N GLY A 77 7.70 -1.66 -4.09
CA GLY A 77 8.21 -2.10 -5.39
C GLY A 77 9.56 -2.82 -5.27
N LYS A 78 10.51 -2.25 -4.50
CA LYS A 78 11.82 -2.87 -4.23
C LYS A 78 11.67 -4.20 -3.47
N LEU A 79 10.81 -4.24 -2.45
CA LEU A 79 10.57 -5.43 -1.64
C LEU A 79 9.92 -6.55 -2.45
N ALA A 80 8.95 -6.21 -3.31
CA ALA A 80 8.32 -7.16 -4.22
C ALA A 80 9.35 -7.77 -5.19
N LEU A 81 10.17 -6.93 -5.81
CA LEU A 81 11.24 -7.38 -6.71
C LEU A 81 12.27 -8.27 -6.00
N GLU A 82 12.66 -7.94 -4.76
CA GLU A 82 13.64 -8.71 -3.99
C GLU A 82 13.09 -10.07 -3.52
N LYS A 83 11.86 -10.10 -2.99
CA LYS A 83 11.28 -11.29 -2.36
C LYS A 83 10.52 -12.19 -3.32
N PHE A 84 9.98 -11.62 -4.40
CA PHE A 84 9.15 -12.30 -5.38
C PHE A 84 9.58 -11.92 -6.81
N PRO A 85 10.85 -12.17 -7.21
CA PRO A 85 11.39 -11.69 -8.49
C PRO A 85 10.66 -12.24 -9.73
N ASN A 86 9.94 -13.35 -9.59
CA ASN A 86 9.14 -13.96 -10.65
C ASN A 86 7.66 -13.54 -10.63
N GLU A 87 7.23 -12.75 -9.63
CA GLU A 87 5.87 -12.25 -9.49
C GLU A 87 5.87 -10.73 -9.65
N ARG A 88 5.56 -10.25 -10.87
CA ARG A 88 5.50 -8.81 -11.16
C ARG A 88 4.16 -8.20 -10.76
N ALA A 89 3.81 -8.29 -9.47
CA ALA A 89 2.48 -7.90 -9.00
C ALA A 89 2.35 -6.40 -8.67
N ILE A 90 3.43 -5.75 -8.28
CA ILE A 90 3.49 -4.32 -7.96
C ILE A 90 4.81 -3.75 -8.49
N ASP A 91 4.75 -2.58 -9.11
CA ASP A 91 5.90 -1.92 -9.73
C ASP A 91 5.84 -0.42 -9.46
N TRP A 92 6.99 0.20 -9.21
CA TRP A 92 7.07 1.62 -8.91
C TRP A 92 8.01 2.33 -9.89
N ASP A 93 7.46 3.23 -10.69
CA ASP A 93 8.25 4.11 -11.55
C ASP A 93 8.71 5.33 -10.74
N GLU A 94 9.98 5.33 -10.32
CA GLU A 94 10.59 6.42 -9.56
C GLU A 94 10.58 7.76 -10.31
N GLN A 95 10.70 7.75 -11.65
CA GLN A 95 10.77 8.98 -12.45
C GLN A 95 9.39 9.60 -12.62
N LYS A 96 8.36 8.78 -12.86
CA LYS A 96 6.98 9.24 -13.06
C LYS A 96 6.17 9.33 -11.78
N GLN A 97 6.66 8.75 -10.68
CA GLN A 97 5.95 8.62 -9.41
C GLN A 97 4.61 7.90 -9.60
N ILE A 98 4.66 6.76 -10.29
CA ILE A 98 3.49 5.93 -10.61
C ILE A 98 3.67 4.55 -9.97
N LEU A 99 2.65 4.12 -9.23
CA LEU A 99 2.51 2.75 -8.74
C LEU A 99 1.63 1.98 -9.71
N ASP A 100 2.23 1.01 -10.40
CA ASP A 100 1.54 0.09 -11.28
C ASP A 100 1.27 -1.24 -10.56
N ILE A 101 0.14 -1.85 -10.90
CA ILE A 101 -0.28 -3.18 -10.45
C ILE A 101 -0.39 -4.07 -11.69
N PRO A 102 0.72 -4.63 -12.21
CA PRO A 102 0.71 -5.34 -13.47
C PRO A 102 -0.07 -6.66 -13.41
N ASP A 103 -0.18 -7.26 -12.21
CA ASP A 103 -1.03 -8.43 -11.98
C ASP A 103 -2.39 -8.02 -11.39
N PRO A 104 -3.48 -8.04 -12.19
CA PRO A 104 -4.81 -7.69 -11.69
C PRO A 104 -5.33 -8.65 -10.61
N TYR A 105 -4.78 -9.88 -10.48
CA TYR A 105 -5.15 -10.78 -9.40
C TYR A 105 -4.73 -10.25 -8.03
N LEU A 106 -3.66 -9.45 -7.95
CA LEU A 106 -3.29 -8.76 -6.72
C LEU A 106 -4.41 -7.83 -6.27
N LEU A 107 -4.92 -7.00 -7.17
CA LEU A 107 -6.00 -6.05 -6.88
C LEU A 107 -7.31 -6.78 -6.53
N PHE A 108 -7.63 -7.86 -7.25
CA PHE A 108 -8.77 -8.71 -6.91
C PHE A 108 -8.62 -9.29 -5.50
N PHE A 109 -7.46 -9.86 -5.16
CA PHE A 109 -7.21 -10.44 -3.84
C PHE A 109 -7.33 -9.39 -2.73
N LEU A 110 -6.71 -8.22 -2.87
CA LEU A 110 -6.75 -7.15 -1.86
C LEU A 110 -8.19 -6.71 -1.55
N ARG A 111 -9.07 -6.72 -2.55
CA ARG A 111 -10.46 -6.26 -2.43
C ARG A 111 -11.40 -7.30 -1.84
N TRP A 112 -11.19 -8.58 -2.15
CA TRP A 112 -12.18 -9.62 -1.88
C TRP A 112 -11.75 -10.65 -0.82
N SER A 113 -10.46 -10.74 -0.48
CA SER A 113 -9.97 -11.73 0.49
C SER A 113 -10.36 -11.43 1.94
N GLY A 114 -10.69 -10.18 2.27
CA GLY A 114 -10.86 -9.74 3.66
C GLY A 114 -9.56 -9.56 4.44
N ARG A 115 -8.39 -9.88 3.85
CA ARG A 115 -7.07 -9.79 4.51
C ARG A 115 -6.80 -8.40 5.08
N LEU A 116 -7.24 -7.34 4.39
CA LEU A 116 -7.07 -5.96 4.82
C LEU A 116 -8.03 -5.52 5.95
N ALA A 117 -9.04 -6.33 6.30
CA ALA A 117 -9.99 -6.05 7.38
C ALA A 117 -9.62 -6.74 8.70
N GLU A 118 -8.66 -7.66 8.68
CA GLU A 118 -8.15 -8.32 9.89
C GLU A 118 -7.44 -7.31 10.81
N SER A 119 -7.71 -7.40 12.11
CA SER A 119 -6.91 -6.79 13.16
C SER A 119 -5.67 -7.67 13.39
N GLU A 120 -4.48 -7.06 13.37
CA GLU A 120 -3.22 -7.72 13.80
C GLU A 120 -3.28 -8.19 15.26
#